data_AF-A0A2V6YL95-F1
#
_entry.id   AF-A0A2V6YL95-F1
#
_cell.length_a   1.000
_cell.length_b   1.000
_cell.length_c   1.000
_cell.angle_alpha   90.00
_cell.angle_beta   90.00
_cell.angle_gamma   90.00
#
_symmetry.space_group_name_H-M   'P 1'
#
loop_
_entity.id
_entity.type
_entity.pdbx_description
1 polymer ?
#
loop_
_entity_poly.entity_id
_entity_poly.type
_entity_poly.pdbx_seq_one_letter_code
_entity_poly.pdbx_strand_id
1 'polypeptide(L)' 'MELQVGDRLTNEAGESEVIAPPYSTAGGRIVHARVQRINEPASWEIWNWDAAKRISVGRTSAEEGKG' A
#
# COMPACT_ATOMS: atom_id res chain seq x y z
N MET A 1 2.69 4.36 9.13
CA MET A 1 3.19 3.45 8.10
C MET A 1 3.55 4.31 6.90
N GLU A 2 4.74 4.17 6.34
CA GLU A 2 5.13 4.88 5.11
C GLU A 2 5.13 3.85 3.97
N LEU A 3 4.18 3.99 3.05
CA LEU A 3 4.13 3.19 1.83
C LEU A 3 5.09 3.80 0.81
N GLN A 4 5.74 2.97 0.00
CA GLN A 4 6.64 3.43 -1.03
C GLN A 4 6.21 2.91 -2.40
N VAL A 5 6.69 3.58 -3.46
CA VAL A 5 6.48 3.08 -4.83
C VAL A 5 7.15 1.71 -4.95
N GLY A 6 6.44 0.73 -5.50
CA GLY A 6 6.85 -0.66 -5.59
C GLY A 6 6.41 -1.54 -4.42
N ASP A 7 5.81 -0.99 -3.35
CA ASP A 7 5.19 -1.82 -2.31
C ASP A 7 4.05 -2.65 -2.90
N ARG A 8 4.02 -3.94 -2.54
CA ARG A 8 2.93 -4.83 -2.89
C ARG A 8 1.92 -4.91 -1.76
N LEU A 9 0.66 -4.70 -2.11
CA LEU A 9 -0.50 -4.75 -1.24
C LEU A 9 -1.39 -5.89 -1.68
N THR A 10 -1.81 -6.73 -0.73
CA THR A 10 -2.76 -7.81 -0.97
C THR A 10 -4.08 -7.47 -0.30
N ASN A 11 -5.17 -7.56 -1.05
CA ASN A 11 -6.53 -7.50 -0.51
C ASN A 11 -7.36 -8.68 -1.05
N GLU A 12 -8.65 -8.69 -0.72
CA GLU A 12 -9.60 -9.70 -1.20
C GLU A 12 -9.72 -9.77 -2.74
N ALA A 13 -9.45 -8.66 -3.44
CA ALA A 13 -9.43 -8.58 -4.90
C ALA A 13 -8.09 -9.02 -5.53
N GLY A 14 -7.07 -9.32 -4.71
CA GLY A 14 -5.76 -9.82 -5.15
C GLY A 14 -4.60 -8.87 -4.85
N GLU A 15 -3.50 -9.05 -5.59
CA GLU A 15 -2.26 -8.29 -5.42
C GLU A 15 -2.26 -7.01 -6.26
N SER A 16 -1.86 -5.92 -5.63
CA SER A 16 -1.70 -4.60 -6.23
C SER A 16 -0.34 -4.02 -5.86
N GLU A 17 0.22 -3.18 -6.72
CA GLU A 17 1.49 -2.50 -6.50
C GLU A 17 1.28 -0.99 -6.39
N VAL A 18 1.98 -0.32 -5.48
CA VAL A 18 1.98 1.14 -5.39
C VAL A 18 2.77 1.73 -6.55
N ILE A 19 2.10 2.47 -7.43
CA ILE A 19 2.70 3.01 -8.66
C ILE A 19 3.04 4.50 -8.59
N ALA A 20 2.72 5.18 -7.49
CA ALA A 20 3.04 6.59 -7.28
C ALA A 20 3.31 6.91 -5.79
N PRO A 21 4.13 7.93 -5.49
CA PRO A 21 4.43 8.31 -4.13
C PRO A 21 3.14 8.63 -3.37
N PRO A 22 2.89 8.01 -2.21
CA PRO A 22 1.71 8.31 -1.44
C PRO A 22 1.80 9.72 -0.85
N TYR A 23 0.64 10.32 -0.66
CA TYR A 23 0.50 11.64 -0.06
C TYR A 23 -0.55 11.60 1.05
N SER A 24 -0.44 12.52 1.99
CA SER A 24 -1.39 12.61 3.10
C SER A 24 -2.27 13.85 2.99
N THR A 25 -3.52 13.71 3.42
CA THR A 25 -4.52 14.77 3.52
C THR A 25 -5.06 14.85 4.95
N ALA A 26 -5.98 15.79 5.21
CA ALA A 26 -6.56 16.01 6.53
C ALA A 26 -5.50 16.17 7.65
N GLY A 27 -4.44 16.94 7.37
CA GLY A 27 -3.36 17.17 8.33
C GLY A 27 -2.51 15.94 8.65
N GLY A 28 -2.38 15.00 7.71
CA GLY A 28 -1.62 13.76 7.91
C GLY A 28 -2.47 12.59 8.41
N ARG A 29 -3.78 12.79 8.61
CA ARG A 29 -4.68 11.76 9.12
C ARG A 29 -5.08 10.74 8.07
N ILE A 30 -5.15 11.11 6.79
CA ILE A 30 -5.54 10.19 5.72
C ILE A 30 -4.38 10.06 4.76
N VAL A 31 -3.87 8.83 4.56
CA VAL A 31 -2.85 8.52 3.56
C VAL A 31 -3.55 8.02 2.31
N HIS A 32 -3.15 8.52 1.16
CA HIS A 32 -3.62 8.10 -0.16
C HIS A 32 -2.45 7.49 -0.92
N ALA A 33 -2.63 6.31 -1.51
CA ALA A 33 -1.70 5.75 -2.47
C ALA A 33 -2.42 5.37 -3.76
N ARG A 34 -1.73 5.57 -4.88
CA ARG A 34 -2.17 5.06 -6.17
C ARG A 34 -1.61 3.67 -6.35
N VAL A 35 -2.50 2.70 -6.54
CA VAL A 35 -2.13 1.30 -6.73
C VAL A 35 -2.64 0.79 -8.06
N GLN A 36 -1.96 -0.21 -8.60
CA GLN A 36 -2.32 -0.88 -9.84
C GLN A 36 -2.35 -2.38 -9.60
N ARG A 37 -3.37 -3.08 -10.09
CA ARG A 37 -3.41 -4.54 -9.97
C ARG A 37 -2.34 -5.17 -10.83
N ILE A 38 -1.61 -6.13 -10.28
CA ILE A 38 -0.53 -6.82 -11.00
C ILE A 38 -1.08 -7.60 -12.21
N ASN A 39 -2.26 -8.19 -12.06
CA ASN A 39 -2.91 -8.96 -13.14
C ASN A 39 -3.69 -8.09 -14.14
N GLU A 40 -3.94 -6.82 -13.81
CA GLU A 40 -4.73 -5.89 -14.64
C GLU A 40 -4.09 -4.50 -14.65
N PRO A 41 -2.92 -4.32 -15.29
CA PRO A 41 -2.18 -3.07 -15.22
C PRO A 41 -2.90 -1.88 -15.88
N ALA A 42 -3.91 -2.11 -16.70
CA ALA A 42 -4.75 -1.03 -17.23
C ALA A 42 -5.62 -0.35 -16.15
N SER A 43 -5.85 -1.04 -15.02
CA SER A 43 -6.73 -0.61 -13.93
C SER A 43 -5.89 -0.15 -12.74
N TRP A 44 -5.91 1.16 -12.48
CA TRP A 44 -5.35 1.76 -11.27
C TRP A 44 -6.46 2.29 -10.38
N GLU A 45 -6.23 2.24 -9.08
CA GLU A 45 -7.18 2.59 -8.04
C GLU A 45 -6.47 3.47 -7.00
N ILE A 46 -7.22 4.32 -6.29
CA ILE A 46 -6.68 5.09 -5.16
C ILE A 46 -7.16 4.43 -3.89
N TRP A 47 -6.21 3.89 -3.13
CA TRP A 47 -6.49 3.37 -1.80
C TRP A 47 -6.18 4.45 -0.78
N ASN A 48 -7.02 4.53 0.25
CA ASN A 48 -6.87 5.49 1.32
C ASN A 48 -7.04 4.82 2.68
N TRP A 49 -6.30 5.33 3.67
CA TRP A 49 -6.25 4.75 4.99
C TRP A 49 -6.15 5.84 6.04
N ASP A 50 -6.78 5.61 7.20
CA ASP A 50 -6.57 6.45 8.37
C ASP A 50 -5.20 6.13 8.96
N ALA A 51 -4.31 7.13 9.01
CA ALA A 51 -2.94 7.01 9.49
C ALA A 51 -2.85 6.57 10.96
N ALA A 52 -3.91 6.81 11.76
CA ALA A 52 -3.99 6.37 13.15
C ALA A 52 -4.45 4.91 13.28
N LYS A 53 -5.15 4.36 12.27
CA LYS A 53 -5.41 2.91 12.18
C LYS A 53 -4.20 2.22 11.57
N ARG A 54 -3.41 1.52 12.39
CA ARG A 54 -2.35 0.62 11.91
C ARG A 54 -2.98 -0.48 11.04
N ILE A 55 -2.77 -0.39 9.74
CA ILE A 55 -3.16 -1.44 8.81
C ILE A 55 -1.97 -2.39 8.68
N SER A 56 -2.24 -3.68 8.93
CA SER A 56 -1.27 -4.74 8.67
C SER A 56 -1.07 -4.83 7.17
N VAL A 57 -0.07 -4.13 6.65
CA VAL A 57 0.38 -4.40 5.29
C VAL A 57 1.08 -5.74 5.33
N GLY A 58 0.56 -6.67 4.53
CA GLY A 58 1.17 -7.95 4.23
C GLY A 58 2.46 -7.72 3.46
N ARG A 59 3.47 -7.11 4.10
CA ARG A 59 4.85 -7.29 3.68
C ARG A 59 5.09 -8.77 3.86
N THR A 60 5.28 -9.50 2.76
CA THR A 60 6.11 -10.69 2.86
C THR A 60 7.43 -10.19 3.43
N SER A 61 7.64 -10.42 4.73
CA SER A 61 8.93 -10.22 5.34
C SER A 61 9.81 -11.28 4.73
N ALA A 62 10.43 -10.96 3.59
CA ALA A 62 11.65 -11.62 3.17
C ALA A 62 12.78 -11.10 4.07
N GLU A 63 12.66 -11.36 5.37
CA GLU A 63 13.75 -11.31 6.36
C GLU A 63 13.47 -12.46 7.35
N GLU A 64 13.89 -13.64 6.91
CA GLU A 64 14.39 -14.70 7.80
C GLU A 64 15.68 -14.15 8.45
N GLY A 65 15.85 -14.33 9.77
CA GLY A 65 17.15 -14.12 10.42
C GLY A 65 17.19 -13.31 11.71
N LYS A 66 17.21 -14.06 12.82
CA LYS A 66 18.18 -13.97 13.94
C LYS A 66 17.82 -13.14 15.18
N GLY A 67 17.65 -13.85 16.30
CA GLY A 67 17.74 -13.32 17.66
C GLY A 67 17.04 -14.15 18.71
#